data_AF-A0A1N6EGJ6-F1
#
_entry.id   AF-A0A1N6EGJ6-F1
#
_cell.length_a   1.000
_cell.length_b   1.000
_cell.length_c   1.000
_cell.angle_alpha   90.00
_cell.angle_beta   90.00
_cell.angle_gamma   90.00
#
_symmetry.space_group_name_H-M   'P 1'
#
loop_
_entity.id
_entity.type
_entity.pdbx_description
1 polymer ?
#
loop_
_entity_poly.entity_id
_entity_poly.type
_entity_poly.pdbx_seq_one_letter_code
_entity_poly.pdbx_strand_id
1 'polypeptide(L)'
;MNYTLEDVKNFILEFTELEYQFRLGQFDNSITDEEWYVLVAKLENCYSEEFGYYAIITAYRDESLMTKELYNNNKKNLKKRRLFLIRKYENPKFGKGIYNADSGLVFSALLGAESNNIRSEIYQSNLSVGIVNGELKIITERDLNSEKRRKEEVIEWIYNKRSNVYTEGITIKKDGTLIETLRIVEPEHPTWIADYNQG
;
A
#
# COMPACT_ATOMS: atom_id res chain seq x y z
N MET A 1 -3.29 9.14 20.79
CA MET A 1 -2.76 7.78 21.01
C MET A 1 -1.40 7.70 20.32
N ASN A 2 -0.36 7.12 20.94
CA ASN A 2 0.96 7.00 20.29
C ASN A 2 1.13 5.58 19.76
N TYR A 3 1.06 5.39 18.45
CA TYR A 3 1.33 4.11 17.80
C TYR A 3 2.83 3.85 17.69
N THR A 4 3.22 2.60 17.90
CA THR A 4 4.58 2.08 17.72
C THR A 4 4.79 1.56 16.29
N LEU A 5 6.04 1.32 15.91
CA LEU A 5 6.36 0.67 14.63
C LEU A 5 5.78 -0.76 14.54
N GLU A 6 5.63 -1.46 15.67
CA GLU A 6 5.02 -2.79 15.68
C GLU A 6 3.50 -2.73 15.45
N ASP A 7 2.82 -1.71 15.99
CA ASP A 7 1.40 -1.50 15.71
C ASP A 7 1.17 -1.25 14.21
N VAL A 8 2.02 -0.43 13.59
CA VAL A 8 1.97 -0.15 12.15
C VAL A 8 2.30 -1.39 11.33
N LYS A 9 3.25 -2.23 11.76
CA LYS A 9 3.55 -3.51 11.12
C LYS A 9 2.33 -4.42 11.13
N ASN A 10 1.66 -4.57 12.26
CA ASN A 10 0.46 -5.41 12.36
C ASN A 10 -0.66 -4.89 11.44
N PHE A 11 -0.91 -3.58 11.46
CA PHE A 11 -1.85 -2.92 10.55
C PHE A 11 -1.55 -3.20 9.07
N ILE A 12 -0.29 -3.07 8.63
CA ILE A 12 0.10 -3.32 7.24
C ILE A 12 0.00 -4.81 6.87
N LEU A 13 0.33 -5.72 7.78
CA LEU A 13 0.22 -7.17 7.53
C LEU A 13 -1.24 -7.61 7.38
N GLU A 14 -2.15 -7.00 8.14
CA GLU A 14 -3.59 -7.19 7.99
C GLU A 14 -4.08 -6.59 6.67
N PHE A 15 -3.72 -5.34 6.39
CA PHE A 15 -4.08 -4.67 5.14
C PHE A 15 -3.65 -5.46 3.89
N THR A 16 -2.41 -5.94 3.84
CA THR A 16 -1.91 -6.73 2.70
C THR A 16 -2.59 -8.09 2.57
N GLU A 17 -3.14 -8.65 3.66
CA GLU A 17 -4.00 -9.82 3.60
C GLU A 17 -5.35 -9.48 2.99
N LEU A 18 -6.02 -8.44 3.50
CA LEU A 18 -7.32 -7.98 3.00
C LEU A 18 -7.26 -7.64 1.50
N GLU A 19 -6.20 -6.96 1.06
CA GLU A 19 -5.99 -6.64 -0.35
C GLU A 19 -5.82 -7.90 -1.22
N TYR A 20 -5.04 -8.87 -0.74
CA TYR A 20 -4.86 -10.14 -1.45
C TYR A 20 -6.19 -10.89 -1.59
N GLN A 21 -6.96 -10.98 -0.50
CA GLN A 21 -8.28 -11.62 -0.50
C GLN A 21 -9.27 -10.87 -1.41
N PHE A 22 -9.28 -9.54 -1.39
CA PHE A 22 -10.14 -8.74 -2.25
C PHE A 22 -9.88 -9.02 -3.74
N ARG A 23 -8.60 -9.05 -4.15
CA ARG A 23 -8.22 -9.33 -5.54
C ARG A 23 -8.55 -10.75 -5.99
N LEU A 24 -8.53 -11.73 -5.08
CA LEU A 24 -9.00 -13.09 -5.38
C LEU A 24 -10.54 -13.16 -5.44
N GLY A 25 -11.19 -12.61 -4.42
CA GLY A 25 -12.64 -12.69 -4.21
C GLY A 25 -13.47 -12.04 -5.31
N GLN A 26 -12.89 -11.06 -6.02
CA GLN A 26 -13.53 -10.43 -7.18
C GLN A 26 -13.93 -11.44 -8.28
N PHE A 27 -13.22 -12.57 -8.38
CA PHE A 27 -13.46 -13.61 -9.37
C PHE A 27 -13.86 -14.96 -8.75
N ASP A 28 -14.04 -15.02 -7.43
CA ASP A 28 -14.32 -16.25 -6.69
C ASP A 28 -15.83 -16.45 -6.56
N ASN A 29 -16.36 -17.45 -7.27
CA ASN A 29 -17.78 -17.82 -7.18
C ASN A 29 -18.13 -18.66 -5.94
N SER A 30 -17.14 -19.04 -5.13
CA SER A 30 -17.35 -19.83 -3.92
C SER A 30 -17.66 -18.99 -2.68
N ILE A 31 -17.42 -17.67 -2.73
CA ILE A 31 -17.75 -16.76 -1.62
C ILE A 31 -19.09 -16.08 -1.87
N THR A 32 -19.87 -15.98 -0.80
CA THR A 32 -21.18 -15.31 -0.80
C THR A 32 -21.04 -13.80 -0.95
N ASP A 33 -22.13 -13.12 -1.34
CA ASP A 33 -22.18 -11.66 -1.38
C ASP A 33 -21.98 -11.04 0.01
N GLU A 34 -22.51 -11.66 1.07
CA GLU A 34 -22.34 -11.21 2.44
C GLU A 34 -20.85 -11.22 2.86
N GLU A 35 -20.15 -12.32 2.59
CA GLU A 35 -18.70 -12.42 2.85
C GLU A 35 -17.90 -11.38 2.05
N TRP A 36 -18.31 -11.14 0.80
CA TRP A 36 -17.70 -10.11 -0.04
C TRP A 36 -17.89 -8.70 0.52
N TYR A 37 -19.12 -8.32 0.89
CA TYR A 37 -19.39 -7.00 1.46
C TYR A 37 -18.64 -6.76 2.77
N VAL A 38 -18.52 -7.80 3.62
CA VAL A 38 -17.73 -7.72 4.86
C VAL A 38 -16.24 -7.51 4.55
N LEU A 39 -15.68 -8.21 3.56
CA LEU A 39 -14.30 -8.04 3.13
C LEU A 39 -14.04 -6.63 2.59
N VAL A 40 -14.92 -6.15 1.70
CA VAL A 40 -14.84 -4.81 1.12
C VAL A 40 -14.86 -3.75 2.22
N ALA A 41 -15.82 -3.80 3.15
CA ALA A 41 -15.91 -2.84 4.24
C ALA A 41 -14.66 -2.80 5.13
N LYS A 42 -14.04 -3.96 5.41
CA LYS A 42 -12.78 -4.03 6.16
C LYS A 42 -11.63 -3.36 5.42
N LEU A 43 -11.48 -3.66 4.12
CA LEU A 43 -10.42 -3.10 3.29
C LEU A 43 -10.60 -1.58 3.13
N GLU A 44 -11.83 -1.13 2.90
CA GLU A 44 -12.19 0.29 2.84
C GLU A 44 -11.80 1.03 4.13
N ASN A 45 -12.05 0.43 5.29
CA ASN A 45 -11.71 1.01 6.59
C ASN A 45 -10.19 1.16 6.82
N CYS A 46 -9.32 0.52 6.03
CA CYS A 46 -7.88 0.75 6.10
C CYS A 46 -7.48 2.13 5.54
N TYR A 47 -8.31 2.78 4.72
CA TYR A 47 -8.00 4.05 4.08
C TYR A 47 -8.64 5.22 4.83
N SER A 48 -7.95 6.37 4.89
CA SER A 48 -8.64 7.64 5.15
C SER A 48 -9.47 7.99 3.91
N GLU A 49 -10.60 8.68 4.03
CA GLU A 49 -11.54 8.92 2.92
C GLU A 49 -10.89 9.48 1.64
N GLU A 50 -11.48 9.15 0.47
CA GLU A 50 -11.23 9.75 -0.87
C GLU A 50 -9.81 9.67 -1.49
N PHE A 51 -9.09 8.55 -1.35
CA PHE A 51 -7.87 8.30 -2.15
C PHE A 51 -8.10 7.35 -3.34
N GLY A 52 -7.28 7.51 -4.40
CA GLY A 52 -7.45 6.87 -5.70
C GLY A 52 -7.64 5.35 -5.73
N TYR A 53 -7.02 4.58 -4.82
CA TYR A 53 -7.27 3.13 -4.74
C TYR A 53 -8.61 2.82 -4.07
N TYR A 54 -8.98 3.55 -3.01
CA TYR A 54 -10.32 3.47 -2.41
C TYR A 54 -11.42 3.84 -3.41
N ALA A 55 -11.18 4.84 -4.26
CA ALA A 55 -12.15 5.27 -5.29
C ALA A 55 -12.48 4.18 -6.34
N ILE A 56 -11.69 3.11 -6.43
CA ILE A 56 -11.92 1.98 -7.34
C ILE A 56 -12.31 0.68 -6.61
N ILE A 57 -12.36 0.67 -5.28
CA ILE A 57 -12.91 -0.47 -4.54
C ILE A 57 -14.41 -0.47 -4.79
N THR A 58 -14.87 -1.32 -5.70
CA THR A 58 -16.29 -1.50 -5.96
C THR A 58 -16.79 -2.71 -5.20
N ALA A 59 -17.86 -2.53 -4.43
CA ALA A 59 -18.60 -3.65 -3.87
C ALA A 59 -19.30 -4.50 -4.96
N TYR A 60 -19.37 -4.00 -6.20
CA TYR A 60 -19.89 -4.75 -7.33
C TYR A 60 -18.90 -5.84 -7.80
N ARG A 61 -19.40 -7.06 -7.99
CA ARG A 61 -18.68 -8.15 -8.67
C ARG A 61 -19.40 -8.52 -9.96
N ASP A 62 -18.63 -8.66 -11.03
CA ASP A 62 -19.15 -9.09 -12.33
C ASP A 62 -19.14 -10.63 -12.40
N GLU A 63 -20.31 -11.24 -12.24
CA GLU A 63 -20.48 -12.69 -12.31
C GLU A 63 -19.97 -13.30 -13.62
N SER A 64 -20.00 -12.54 -14.73
CA SER A 64 -19.51 -13.03 -16.03
C SER A 64 -17.99 -13.29 -16.03
N LEU A 65 -17.26 -12.66 -15.10
CA LEU A 65 -15.82 -12.82 -14.94
C LEU A 65 -15.46 -13.91 -13.92
N MET A 66 -16.43 -14.47 -13.18
CA MET A 66 -16.21 -15.49 -12.15
C MET A 66 -16.06 -16.91 -12.71
N THR A 67 -15.24 -17.07 -13.74
CA THR A 67 -14.93 -18.38 -14.29
C THR A 67 -13.83 -19.07 -13.49
N LYS A 68 -13.90 -20.40 -13.37
CA LYS A 68 -12.84 -21.21 -12.73
C LYS A 68 -11.46 -20.97 -13.35
N GLU A 69 -11.40 -20.71 -14.65
CA GLU A 69 -10.16 -20.41 -15.35
C GLU A 69 -9.57 -19.06 -14.93
N LEU A 70 -10.36 -17.98 -14.97
CA LEU A 70 -9.93 -16.65 -14.54
C LEU A 70 -9.50 -16.65 -13.07
N TYR A 71 -10.28 -17.29 -12.20
CA TYR A 71 -9.93 -17.45 -10.79
C TYR A 71 -8.56 -18.14 -10.61
N ASN A 72 -8.35 -19.28 -11.26
CA ASN A 72 -7.09 -20.03 -11.17
C ASN A 72 -5.91 -19.24 -11.74
N ASN A 73 -6.11 -18.55 -12.86
CA ASN A 73 -5.09 -17.70 -13.47
C ASN A 73 -4.70 -16.53 -12.55
N ASN A 74 -5.69 -15.86 -11.96
CA ASN A 74 -5.46 -14.79 -11.00
C ASN A 74 -4.75 -15.32 -9.76
N LYS A 75 -5.22 -16.42 -9.17
CA LYS A 75 -4.57 -17.05 -8.02
C LYS A 75 -3.12 -17.44 -8.27
N LYS A 76 -2.80 -17.91 -9.48
CA LYS A 76 -1.43 -18.24 -9.87
C LYS A 76 -0.53 -17.01 -10.04
N ASN A 77 -1.09 -15.89 -10.48
CA ASN A 77 -0.32 -14.68 -10.80
C ASN A 77 -0.27 -13.68 -9.64
N LEU A 78 -1.24 -13.72 -8.74
CA LEU A 78 -1.36 -12.84 -7.61
C LEU A 78 -0.44 -13.28 -6.47
N LYS A 79 0.17 -12.31 -5.80
CA LYS A 79 1.01 -12.52 -4.63
C LYS A 79 0.62 -11.51 -3.55
N LYS A 80 0.59 -11.96 -2.30
CA LYS A 80 0.50 -11.04 -1.16
C LYS A 80 1.73 -10.14 -1.13
N ARG A 81 1.54 -8.82 -1.06
CA ARG A 81 2.66 -7.87 -0.99
C ARG A 81 3.52 -8.14 0.24
N ARG A 82 4.83 -8.24 0.04
CA ARG A 82 5.80 -8.45 1.13
C ARG A 82 6.18 -7.13 1.76
N LEU A 83 6.15 -7.05 3.09
CA LEU A 83 6.63 -5.90 3.84
C LEU A 83 8.14 -6.02 4.13
N PHE A 84 8.90 -4.99 3.73
CA PHE A 84 10.35 -4.97 3.87
C PHE A 84 10.82 -4.13 5.04
N LEU A 85 10.31 -2.90 5.16
CA LEU A 85 10.68 -2.01 6.23
C LEU A 85 9.60 -0.95 6.48
N ILE A 86 9.61 -0.38 7.67
CA ILE A 86 8.77 0.76 8.06
C ILE A 86 9.69 1.87 8.58
N ARG A 87 9.48 3.08 8.10
CA ARG A 87 10.17 4.29 8.59
C ARG A 87 9.17 5.21 9.26
N LYS A 88 9.49 5.68 10.46
CA LYS A 88 8.72 6.67 11.21
C LYS A 88 9.31 8.05 11.01
N TYR A 89 8.47 8.99 10.59
CA TYR A 89 8.84 10.37 10.36
C TYR A 89 8.06 11.32 11.26
N GLU A 90 8.71 12.40 11.65
CA GLU A 90 8.10 13.56 12.31
C GLU A 90 8.03 14.77 11.38
N ASN A 91 7.00 15.59 11.59
CA ASN A 91 6.75 16.84 10.87
C ASN A 91 6.68 16.67 9.33
N PRO A 92 5.90 15.70 8.81
CA PRO A 92 5.68 15.58 7.37
C PRO A 92 4.93 16.81 6.83
N LYS A 93 5.08 17.07 5.52
CA LYS A 93 4.30 18.10 4.83
C LYS A 93 3.51 17.47 3.70
N PHE A 94 2.20 17.66 3.73
CA PHE A 94 1.29 17.17 2.71
C PHE A 94 0.75 18.29 1.82
N GLY A 95 0.28 17.93 0.63
CA GLY A 95 -0.48 18.82 -0.24
C GLY A 95 -1.98 18.82 0.09
N LYS A 96 -2.77 19.52 -0.73
CA LYS A 96 -4.23 19.61 -0.57
C LYS A 96 -4.89 18.27 -0.93
N GLY A 97 -5.48 17.59 0.05
CA GLY A 97 -6.24 16.36 -0.18
C GLY A 97 -5.68 15.11 0.51
N ILE A 98 -4.52 15.21 1.18
CA ILE A 98 -4.16 14.23 2.20
C ILE A 98 -4.75 14.74 3.51
N TYR A 99 -5.65 13.97 4.12
CA TYR A 99 -6.27 14.35 5.40
C TYR A 99 -5.17 14.68 6.39
N ASN A 100 -5.32 15.78 7.13
CA ASN A 100 -4.37 16.13 8.18
C ASN A 100 -4.39 14.98 9.19
N ALA A 101 -3.37 14.13 9.15
CA ALA A 101 -3.18 13.15 10.22
C ALA A 101 -3.24 13.91 11.55
N ASP A 102 -3.96 13.36 12.53
CA ASP A 102 -4.19 13.94 13.85
C ASP A 102 -2.87 14.18 14.62
N SER A 103 -1.75 13.74 14.05
CA SER A 103 -0.42 13.84 14.62
C SER A 103 0.58 14.30 13.55
N GLY A 104 1.64 14.97 13.99
CA GLY A 104 2.82 15.24 13.17
C GLY A 104 3.67 14.00 12.88
N LEU A 105 3.10 12.79 12.98
CA LEU A 105 3.76 11.51 12.72
C LEU A 105 3.18 10.86 11.47
N VAL A 106 4.07 10.35 10.62
CA VAL A 106 3.70 9.47 9.51
C VAL A 106 4.69 8.34 9.37
N PHE A 107 4.17 7.19 8.97
CA PHE A 107 4.95 5.98 8.76
C PHE A 107 4.98 5.66 7.27
N SER A 108 6.15 5.42 6.71
CA SER A 108 6.31 4.89 5.35
C SER A 108 6.55 3.38 5.43
N ALA A 109 5.63 2.58 4.90
CA ALA A 109 5.74 1.13 4.79
C ALA A 109 6.14 0.75 3.35
N LEU A 110 7.31 0.14 3.20
CA LEU A 110 7.84 -0.24 1.89
C LEU A 110 7.47 -1.69 1.57
N LEU A 111 6.73 -1.84 0.48
CA LEU A 111 6.08 -3.07 0.07
C LEU A 111 6.60 -3.55 -1.28
N GLY A 112 6.69 -4.87 -1.42
CA GLY A 112 6.98 -5.54 -2.68
C GLY A 112 5.81 -5.58 -3.65
N ALA A 113 5.98 -6.37 -4.70
CA ALA A 113 4.99 -6.55 -5.74
C ALA A 113 3.78 -7.41 -5.34
N GLU A 114 2.63 -7.10 -5.95
CA GLU A 114 1.40 -7.90 -5.86
C GLU A 114 1.28 -8.96 -6.97
N SER A 115 2.25 -9.05 -7.87
CA SER A 115 2.24 -9.98 -9.01
C SER A 115 3.55 -10.75 -9.10
N ASN A 116 3.44 -12.04 -9.43
CA ASN A 116 4.56 -12.93 -9.70
C ASN A 116 5.36 -12.54 -10.97
N ASN A 117 4.77 -11.73 -11.85
CA ASN A 117 5.45 -11.24 -13.05
C ASN A 117 6.42 -10.08 -12.75
N ILE A 118 6.42 -9.58 -11.51
CA ILE A 118 7.30 -8.51 -11.05
C ILE A 118 8.21 -9.08 -9.97
N ARG A 119 9.50 -8.72 -10.00
CA ARG A 119 10.47 -9.13 -8.97
C ARG A 119 9.97 -8.69 -7.59
N SER A 120 9.62 -9.66 -6.74
CA SER A 120 9.08 -9.39 -5.40
C SER A 120 10.14 -9.04 -4.35
N GLU A 121 11.42 -9.00 -4.74
CA GLU A 121 12.59 -8.75 -3.88
C GLU A 121 12.98 -7.25 -3.81
N ILE A 122 12.20 -6.38 -4.46
CA ILE A 122 12.40 -4.92 -4.43
C ILE A 122 11.18 -4.21 -3.83
N TYR A 123 11.37 -2.99 -3.37
CA TYR A 123 10.27 -2.11 -2.98
C TYR A 123 9.58 -1.61 -4.26
N GLN A 124 8.36 -2.08 -4.51
CA GLN A 124 7.56 -1.58 -5.63
C GLN A 124 6.67 -0.42 -5.21
N SER A 125 6.19 -0.43 -3.95
CA SER A 125 5.27 0.57 -3.43
C SER A 125 5.72 1.07 -2.05
N ASN A 126 5.35 2.30 -1.74
CA ASN A 126 5.55 2.96 -0.46
C ASN A 126 4.20 3.51 0.01
N LEU A 127 3.60 2.82 0.99
CA LEU A 127 2.37 3.24 1.65
C LEU A 127 2.69 4.17 2.80
N SER A 128 2.05 5.33 2.82
CA SER A 128 2.12 6.22 3.97
C SER A 128 0.91 5.99 4.87
N VAL A 129 1.19 5.77 6.15
CA VAL A 129 0.20 5.56 7.20
C VAL A 129 0.23 6.74 8.15
N GLY A 130 -0.95 7.29 8.44
CA GLY A 130 -1.17 8.36 9.40
C GLY A 130 -2.15 7.92 10.48
N ILE A 131 -2.31 8.77 11.50
CA ILE A 131 -3.36 8.65 12.51
C ILE A 131 -4.52 9.53 12.07
N VAL A 132 -5.72 9.00 11.90
CA VAL A 132 -6.92 9.75 11.49
C VAL A 132 -8.08 9.32 12.38
N ASN A 133 -8.72 10.29 13.03
CA ASN A 133 -9.71 10.09 14.09
C ASN A 133 -9.25 9.09 15.17
N GLY A 134 -7.96 9.13 15.52
CA GLY A 134 -7.35 8.24 16.50
C GLY A 134 -7.02 6.83 16.02
N GLU A 135 -7.23 6.49 14.76
CA GLU A 135 -6.94 5.17 14.15
C GLU A 135 -5.82 5.23 13.12
N LEU A 136 -5.12 4.12 12.88
CA LEU A 136 -4.18 4.03 11.76
C LEU A 136 -4.94 3.95 10.43
N LYS A 137 -4.58 4.80 9.48
CA LYS A 137 -5.14 4.81 8.12
C LYS A 137 -4.05 4.98 7.08
N ILE A 138 -4.23 4.35 5.92
CA ILE A 138 -3.44 4.61 4.71
C ILE A 138 -3.90 5.95 4.14
N ILE A 139 -2.96 6.89 4.04
CA ILE A 139 -3.22 8.28 3.63
C ILE A 139 -2.67 8.61 2.24
N THR A 140 -1.75 7.78 1.70
CA THR A 140 -1.27 7.87 0.32
C THR A 140 -0.43 6.66 -0.05
N GLU A 141 -0.32 6.39 -1.35
CA GLU A 141 0.57 5.38 -1.93
C GLU A 141 1.44 6.01 -3.03
N ARG A 142 2.71 5.62 -3.06
CA ARG A 142 3.66 5.94 -4.14
C ARG A 142 4.16 4.64 -4.75
N ASP A 143 4.30 4.64 -6.06
CA ASP A 143 4.90 3.53 -6.81
C ASP A 143 6.33 3.89 -7.21
N LEU A 144 7.16 2.87 -7.35
CA LEU A 144 8.49 3.01 -7.92
C LEU A 144 8.38 3.43 -9.41
N ASN A 145 9.14 4.44 -9.82
CA ASN A 145 9.19 4.90 -11.21
C ASN A 145 9.80 3.84 -12.13
N SER A 146 8.95 3.13 -12.87
CA SER A 146 9.36 2.03 -13.76
C SER A 146 10.11 2.47 -15.02
N GLU A 147 9.99 3.74 -15.46
CA GLU A 147 10.70 4.26 -16.62
C GLU A 147 12.16 4.56 -16.27
N LYS A 148 12.39 5.16 -15.11
CA LYS A 148 13.73 5.42 -14.58
C LYS A 148 14.40 4.17 -14.00
N ARG A 149 13.63 3.12 -13.74
CA ARG A 149 14.11 1.78 -13.37
C ARG A 149 15.01 1.11 -14.42
N ARG A 150 15.03 1.56 -15.69
CA ARG A 150 15.82 0.92 -16.77
C ARG A 150 17.33 0.80 -16.50
N LYS A 151 17.85 1.38 -15.40
CA LYS A 151 19.24 1.26 -14.95
C LYS A 151 19.43 0.69 -13.52
N GLU A 152 18.38 0.22 -12.83
CA GLU A 152 18.42 -0.43 -11.49
C GLU A 152 19.19 0.28 -10.34
N GLU A 153 19.64 1.52 -10.55
CA GLU A 153 20.52 2.25 -9.62
C GLU A 153 19.84 3.43 -8.90
N VAL A 154 18.60 3.78 -9.23
CA VAL A 154 17.92 4.95 -8.66
C VAL A 154 16.53 4.57 -8.13
N ILE A 155 16.32 4.78 -6.84
CA ILE A 155 15.00 4.71 -6.21
C ILE A 155 14.33 6.07 -6.39
N GLU A 156 13.29 6.11 -7.22
CA GLU A 156 12.46 7.30 -7.39
C GLU A 156 10.99 6.92 -7.20
N TRP A 157 10.33 7.61 -6.28
CA TRP A 157 8.93 7.42 -5.98
C TRP A 157 8.08 8.40 -6.77
N ILE A 158 7.07 7.89 -7.45
CA ILE A 158 6.04 8.67 -8.14
C ILE A 158 4.69 8.39 -7.50
N TYR A 159 3.84 9.40 -7.40
CA TYR A 159 2.47 9.17 -6.95
C TYR A 159 1.73 8.30 -7.95
N ASN A 160 0.94 7.37 -7.43
CA ASN A 160 0.18 6.47 -8.26
C ASN A 160 -0.77 7.26 -9.18
N LYS A 161 -0.66 7.06 -10.50
CA LYS A 161 -1.60 7.61 -11.49
C LYS A 161 -3.00 6.97 -11.42
N ARG A 162 -3.21 5.93 -10.59
CA ARG A 162 -4.52 5.30 -10.32
C ARG A 162 -5.49 6.21 -9.56
N SER A 163 -5.07 7.40 -9.12
CA SER A 163 -6.03 8.44 -8.72
C SER A 163 -6.67 9.06 -9.95
N ASN A 164 -7.96 8.79 -10.15
CA ASN A 164 -8.80 9.47 -11.15
C ASN A 164 -8.93 10.98 -10.86
N VAL A 165 -8.52 11.40 -9.66
CA VAL A 165 -8.39 12.80 -9.28
C VAL A 165 -6.90 13.15 -9.36
N TYR A 166 -6.45 13.64 -10.51
CA TYR A 166 -5.20 14.40 -10.60
C TYR A 166 -5.42 15.78 -9.97
N THR A 167 -5.86 15.81 -8.71
CA THR A 167 -5.85 17.03 -7.91
C THR A 167 -4.40 17.30 -7.57
N GLU A 168 -3.88 18.46 -7.97
CA GLU A 168 -2.52 18.97 -7.73
C GLU A 168 -2.07 19.03 -6.24
N GLY A 169 -2.76 18.33 -5.33
CA GLY A 169 -2.51 18.36 -3.91
C GLY A 169 -2.42 17.01 -3.20
N ILE A 170 -2.70 15.87 -3.82
CA ILE A 170 -2.55 14.56 -3.12
C ILE A 170 -1.09 14.09 -3.23
N THR A 171 -0.18 14.83 -2.59
CA THR A 171 1.26 14.55 -2.61
C THR A 171 1.88 14.80 -1.24
N ILE A 172 2.72 13.90 -0.75
CA ILE A 172 3.74 14.24 0.25
C ILE A 172 4.75 15.20 -0.40
N LYS A 173 4.76 16.43 0.10
CA LYS A 173 5.74 17.46 -0.29
C LYS A 173 7.07 17.24 0.42
N LYS A 174 7.02 16.66 1.62
CA LYS A 174 8.19 16.26 2.42
C LYS A 174 7.82 15.13 3.36
N ASP A 175 8.57 14.03 3.34
CA ASP A 175 8.32 12.85 4.21
C ASP A 175 8.48 13.19 5.71
N GLY A 176 9.31 14.18 6.03
CA GLY A 176 9.57 14.65 7.40
C GLY A 176 11.03 14.44 7.80
N THR A 177 11.29 14.41 9.10
CA THR A 177 12.56 13.99 9.69
C THR A 177 12.43 12.52 10.09
N LEU A 178 13.34 11.66 9.61
CA LEU A 178 13.37 10.25 9.99
C LEU A 178 13.75 10.13 11.47
N ILE A 179 12.91 9.43 12.24
CA ILE A 179 13.11 9.24 13.68
C ILE A 179 13.49 7.80 14.01
N GLU A 180 12.88 6.83 13.33
CA GLU A 180 13.03 5.42 13.67
C GLU A 180 12.77 4.54 12.45
N THR A 181 13.45 3.40 12.38
CA THR A 181 13.30 2.42 11.28
C THR A 181 13.10 1.02 11.85
N LEU A 182 12.05 0.33 11.41
CA LEU A 182 11.83 -1.09 11.65
C LEU A 182 12.15 -1.86 10.37
N ARG A 183 13.18 -2.70 10.45
CA ARG A 183 13.68 -3.57 9.39
C ARG A 183 13.07 -4.96 9.54
N ILE A 184 12.48 -5.51 8.48
CA ILE A 184 11.64 -6.72 8.55
C ILE A 184 12.17 -7.81 7.64
N VAL A 185 12.41 -7.46 6.37
CA VAL A 185 13.00 -8.35 5.38
C VAL A 185 14.06 -7.57 4.63
N GLU A 186 15.24 -8.17 4.52
CA GLU A 186 16.31 -7.64 3.68
C GLU A 186 16.02 -7.88 2.19
N PRO A 187 16.15 -6.86 1.32
CA PRO A 187 16.07 -7.03 -0.14
C PRO A 187 17.37 -7.62 -0.69
N GLU A 188 17.33 -8.15 -1.92
CA GLU A 188 18.51 -8.83 -2.49
C GLU A 188 19.43 -7.92 -3.29
N HIS A 189 18.87 -6.85 -3.88
CA HIS A 189 19.62 -5.98 -4.78
C HIS A 189 20.41 -4.89 -4.03
N PRO A 190 21.69 -4.63 -4.35
CA PRO A 190 22.54 -3.67 -3.62
C PRO A 190 21.94 -2.28 -3.41
N THR A 191 21.30 -1.70 -4.43
CA THR A 191 20.61 -0.40 -4.33
C THR A 191 19.54 -0.38 -3.22
N TRP A 192 18.77 -1.46 -3.08
CA TRP A 192 17.73 -1.59 -2.06
C TRP A 192 18.32 -1.94 -0.71
N ILE A 193 19.39 -2.73 -0.65
CA ILE A 193 20.12 -2.98 0.60
C ILE A 193 20.70 -1.68 1.15
N ALA A 194 21.26 -0.83 0.30
CA ALA A 194 21.78 0.46 0.70
C ALA A 194 20.68 1.35 1.31
N ASP A 195 19.50 1.43 0.68
CA ASP A 195 18.35 2.12 1.26
C ASP A 195 17.84 1.44 2.54
N TYR A 196 17.72 0.12 2.57
CA TYR A 196 17.32 -0.66 3.75
C TYR A 196 18.16 -0.31 4.99
N ASN A 197 19.46 -0.11 4.77
CA ASN A 197 20.42 0.23 5.81
C ASN A 197 20.42 1.72 6.17
N GLN A 198 19.76 2.60 5.40
CA GLN A 198 19.55 4.00 5.79
C GLN A 198 18.53 4.10 6.92
N GLY A 199 18.89 4.85 7.96
CA GLY A 199 18.15 4.99 9.21
C GLY A 199 19.05 4.67 10.38
#